data_AF-A0A255HNA9-F1
#
_entry.id   AF-A0A255HNA9-F1
#
_cell.length_a   1.000
_cell.length_b   1.000
_cell.length_c   1.000
_cell.angle_alpha   90.00
_cell.angle_beta   90.00
_cell.angle_gamma   90.00
#
_symmetry.space_group_name_H-M   'P 1'
#
loop_
_entity.id
_entity.type
_entity.pdbx_description
1 polymer ?
#
loop_
_entity_poly.entity_id
_entity_poly.type
_entity_poly.pdbx_seq_one_letter_code
_entity_poly.pdbx_strand_id
1 'polypeptide(L)'
;MAAMTDFIDEMPLTEGDKLKLRSLGVRSPGEMLALLDAAKEASRNFLGPAILDKVRNALGERLSNDERDLLGGPVSSFYLGARTMPSPRPVPPPYDLAERDHLFSRIQALKSRPGTSANSAVMNEIEALESQLNHMLER
;
A
#
# COMPACT_ATOMS: atom_id res chain seq x y z
N MET A 1 -1.53 -31.92 21.99
CA MET A 1 -1.43 -30.61 21.32
C MET A 1 -0.40 -29.81 22.11
N ALA A 2 0.80 -29.64 21.57
CA ALA A 2 1.86 -28.90 22.26
C ALA A 2 1.48 -27.41 22.25
N ALA A 3 1.35 -26.81 23.43
CA ALA A 3 1.29 -25.37 23.55
C ALA A 3 2.63 -24.81 23.05
N MET A 4 2.65 -24.22 21.85
CA MET A 4 3.76 -23.36 21.46
C MET A 4 3.71 -22.18 22.42
N THR A 5 4.61 -22.15 23.41
CA THR A 5 4.79 -21.01 24.28
C THR A 5 5.09 -19.81 23.38
N ASP A 6 4.17 -18.86 23.34
CA ASP A 6 4.30 -17.67 22.51
C ASP A 6 5.49 -16.86 23.05
N PHE A 7 6.48 -16.57 22.21
CA PHE A 7 7.71 -15.90 22.64
C PHE A 7 7.45 -14.53 23.28
N ILE A 8 6.27 -13.94 23.03
CA ILE A 8 5.81 -12.68 23.62
C ILE A 8 5.47 -12.86 25.11
N ASP A 9 4.98 -14.03 25.52
CA ASP A 9 4.62 -14.31 26.93
C ASP A 9 5.84 -14.30 27.86
N GLU A 10 6.97 -14.75 27.35
CA GLU A 10 8.23 -14.84 28.07
C GLU A 10 9.02 -13.52 28.11
N MET A 11 8.51 -12.45 27.47
CA MET A 11 9.15 -11.13 27.51
C MET A 11 8.83 -10.40 28.82
N PRO A 12 9.80 -9.66 29.41
CA PRO A 12 9.60 -8.87 30.62
C PRO A 12 8.85 -7.56 30.31
N LEU A 13 7.63 -7.70 29.79
CA LEU A 13 6.75 -6.62 29.35
C LEU A 13 5.43 -6.66 30.11
N THR A 14 4.71 -5.53 30.12
CA THR A 14 3.37 -5.49 30.68
C THR A 14 2.39 -6.28 29.80
N GLU A 15 1.31 -6.80 30.37
CA GLU A 15 0.26 -7.51 29.61
C GLU A 15 -0.34 -6.64 28.50
N GLY A 16 -0.42 -5.32 28.71
CA GLY A 16 -0.86 -4.38 27.69
C GLY A 16 0.10 -4.29 26.48
N ASP A 17 1.40 -4.30 26.73
CA ASP A 17 2.41 -4.27 25.66
C ASP A 17 2.47 -5.60 24.91
N LYS A 18 2.33 -6.73 25.63
CA LYS A 18 2.22 -8.06 25.01
C LYS A 18 1.03 -8.17 24.08
N LEU A 19 -0.13 -7.62 24.47
CA LEU A 19 -1.32 -7.56 23.60
C LEU A 19 -1.09 -6.73 22.33
N LYS A 20 -0.40 -5.59 22.45
CA LYS A 20 -0.02 -4.78 21.28
C LYS A 20 0.90 -5.54 20.34
N LEU A 21 1.90 -6.25 20.89
CA LEU A 21 2.81 -7.07 20.08
C LEU A 21 2.08 -8.23 19.39
N ARG A 22 1.14 -8.89 20.07
CA ARG A 22 0.28 -9.92 19.46
C ARG A 22 -0.59 -9.38 18.35
N SER A 23 -1.05 -8.13 18.45
CA SER A 23 -1.87 -7.48 17.40
C SER A 23 -1.12 -7.30 16.08
N LEU A 24 0.22 -7.34 16.10
CA LEU A 24 1.05 -7.30 14.90
C LEU A 24 1.02 -8.62 14.11
N GLY A 25 0.48 -9.70 14.69
CA GLY A 25 0.24 -10.98 14.01
C GLY A 25 1.51 -11.72 13.59
N VAL A 26 2.64 -11.39 14.22
CA VAL A 26 3.96 -11.93 13.87
C VAL A 26 4.14 -13.35 14.42
N ARG A 27 4.76 -14.24 13.65
CA ARG A 27 4.84 -15.67 13.97
C ARG A 27 6.19 -16.11 14.52
N SER A 28 7.23 -15.27 14.42
CA SER A 28 8.56 -15.56 14.94
C SER A 28 9.26 -14.33 15.54
N PRO A 29 10.22 -14.52 16.48
CA PRO A 29 11.04 -13.44 17.01
C PRO A 29 11.80 -12.66 15.92
N GLY A 30 12.29 -13.35 14.89
CA GLY A 30 13.04 -12.75 13.79
C GLY A 30 12.17 -11.88 12.89
N GLU A 31 10.96 -12.33 12.55
CA GLU A 31 9.98 -11.50 11.84
C GLU A 31 9.62 -10.25 12.64
N MET A 32 9.54 -10.37 13.98
CA MET A 32 9.18 -9.25 14.83
C MET A 32 10.30 -8.21 14.85
N LEU A 33 11.55 -8.67 14.98
CA LEU A 33 12.69 -7.78 14.90
C LEU A 33 12.79 -7.10 13.53
N ALA A 34 12.62 -7.86 12.44
CA ALA A 34 12.61 -7.32 11.07
C ALA A 34 11.53 -6.26 10.86
N LEU A 35 10.32 -6.49 11.37
CA LEU A 35 9.21 -5.55 11.28
C LEU A 35 9.49 -4.27 12.07
N LEU A 36 10.04 -4.41 13.28
CA LEU A 36 10.42 -3.28 14.12
C LEU A 36 11.58 -2.46 13.52
N ASP A 37 12.47 -3.10 12.75
CA ASP A 37 13.57 -2.44 12.04
C ASP A 37 13.16 -1.83 10.70
N ALA A 38 12.21 -2.42 9.98
CA ALA A 38 11.65 -1.86 8.76
C ALA A 38 10.80 -0.60 9.06
N ALA A 39 10.09 -0.59 10.19
CA ALA A 39 9.16 0.47 10.55
C ALA A 39 9.61 1.23 11.82
N LYS A 40 10.85 1.72 11.86
CA LYS A 40 11.47 2.35 13.06
C LYS A 40 10.62 3.45 13.69
N GLU A 41 10.16 4.42 12.90
CA GLU A 41 9.37 5.55 13.42
C GLU A 41 7.97 5.14 13.87
N ALA A 42 7.28 4.31 13.09
CA ALA A 42 5.96 3.80 13.44
C ALA A 42 6.01 2.93 14.70
N SER A 43 7.02 2.08 14.82
CA SER A 43 7.25 1.22 16.00
C SER A 43 7.55 2.05 17.24
N ARG A 44 8.34 3.13 17.10
CA ARG A 44 8.63 4.07 18.18
C ARG A 44 7.38 4.81 18.65
N ASN A 45 6.50 5.21 17.74
CA ASN A 45 5.24 5.87 18.08
C ASN A 45 4.21 4.90 18.71
N PHE A 46 4.23 3.64 18.30
CA PHE A 46 3.26 2.63 18.74
C PHE A 46 3.58 2.03 20.13
N LEU A 47 4.84 1.71 20.39
CA LEU A 47 5.31 1.10 21.65
C LEU A 47 5.98 2.09 22.59
N GLY A 48 6.50 3.21 22.07
CA GLY A 48 7.37 4.10 22.83
C GLY A 48 8.84 3.64 22.82
N PRO A 49 9.81 4.56 22.89
CA PRO A 49 11.23 4.24 22.71
C PRO A 49 11.78 3.26 23.76
N ALA A 50 11.41 3.45 25.03
CA ALA A 50 11.92 2.60 26.12
C ALA A 50 11.43 1.15 26.06
N ILE A 51 10.21 0.92 25.57
CA ILE A 51 9.64 -0.42 25.40
C ILE A 51 10.23 -1.07 24.15
N LEU A 52 10.38 -0.29 23.07
CA LEU A 52 10.99 -0.76 21.82
C LEU A 52 12.42 -1.28 22.03
N ASP A 53 13.24 -0.59 22.83
CA ASP A 53 14.60 -1.04 23.14
C ASP A 53 14.61 -2.35 23.95
N LYS A 54 13.72 -2.48 24.94
CA LYS A 54 13.56 -3.73 25.71
C LYS A 54 13.13 -4.89 24.83
N VAL A 55 12.18 -4.65 23.93
CA VAL A 55 11.69 -5.63 22.96
C VAL A 55 12.83 -6.06 22.03
N ARG A 56 13.57 -5.11 21.45
CA ARG A 56 14.72 -5.39 20.58
C ARG A 56 15.81 -6.19 21.27
N ASN A 57 16.14 -5.85 22.51
CA ASN A 57 17.15 -6.59 23.28
C ASN A 57 16.69 -8.02 23.59
N ALA A 58 15.46 -8.19 24.07
CA ALA A 58 14.90 -9.51 24.37
C ALA A 58 14.73 -10.40 23.13
N LEU A 59 14.39 -9.82 21.97
CA LEU A 59 14.35 -10.54 20.69
C LEU A 59 15.77 -10.87 20.21
N GLY A 60 16.71 -9.93 20.35
CA GLY A 60 18.12 -10.12 20.00
C GLY A 60 18.79 -11.26 20.76
N GLU A 61 18.50 -11.44 22.04
CA GLU A 61 19.01 -12.56 22.85
C GLU A 61 18.44 -13.92 22.44
N ARG A 62 17.27 -13.94 21.80
CA ARG A 62 16.58 -15.17 21.38
C ARG A 62 16.93 -15.62 19.97
N LEU A 63 17.51 -14.74 19.17
CA LEU A 63 17.92 -15.05 17.80
C LEU A 63 19.22 -15.84 17.84
N SER A 64 19.25 -16.93 17.07
CA SER A 64 20.48 -17.69 16.82
C SER A 64 21.48 -16.79 16.08
N ASN A 65 22.78 -17.04 16.21
CA ASN A 65 23.79 -16.25 15.51
C ASN A 65 23.53 -16.21 14.00
N ASP A 66 23.06 -17.31 13.40
CA ASP A 66 22.65 -17.38 12.00
C ASP A 66 21.48 -16.43 11.66
N GLU A 67 20.49 -16.28 12.55
CA GLU A 67 19.35 -15.37 12.34
C GLU A 67 19.77 -13.90 12.51
N ARG A 68 20.71 -13.64 13.42
CA ARG A 68 21.31 -12.30 13.60
C ARG A 68 22.15 -11.92 12.39
N ASP A 69 22.87 -12.86 11.80
CA ASP A 69 23.63 -12.64 10.56
C ASP A 69 22.71 -12.45 9.35
N LEU A 70 21.55 -13.11 9.30
CA LEU A 70 20.54 -12.88 8.27
C LEU A 70 19.86 -11.51 8.38
N LEU A 71 19.66 -11.00 9.59
CA LEU A 71 19.02 -9.70 9.84
C LEU A 71 20.02 -8.52 9.85
N GLY A 72 21.26 -8.76 10.28
CA GLY A 72 22.32 -7.78 10.40
C GLY A 72 23.33 -7.79 9.25
N GLY A 73 23.31 -8.83 8.42
CA GLY A 73 24.07 -8.88 7.19
C GLY A 73 23.65 -7.73 6.27
N PRO A 74 24.58 -7.11 5.53
CA PRO A 74 24.18 -6.25 4.43
C PRO A 74 23.24 -7.09 3.58
N VAL A 75 21.99 -6.66 3.42
CA VAL A 75 21.07 -7.23 2.43
C VAL A 75 21.93 -7.43 1.20
N SER A 76 22.15 -8.71 0.83
CA SER A 76 22.89 -9.04 -0.38
C SER A 76 22.31 -8.10 -1.40
N SER A 77 23.15 -7.18 -1.88
CA SER A 77 22.73 -6.24 -2.88
C SER A 77 22.29 -7.14 -4.01
N PHE A 78 20.97 -7.36 -4.10
CA PHE A 78 20.36 -7.81 -5.32
C PHE A 78 21.02 -6.90 -6.33
N TYR A 79 21.79 -7.48 -7.24
CA TYR A 79 22.28 -6.72 -8.35
C TYR A 79 21.01 -6.20 -9.02
N LEU A 80 20.61 -4.97 -8.67
CA LEU A 80 19.74 -4.07 -9.43
C LEU A 80 20.48 -3.68 -10.72
N GLY A 81 21.16 -4.66 -11.32
CA GLY A 81 21.58 -4.71 -12.71
C GLY A 81 20.46 -5.26 -13.59
N ALA A 82 19.26 -5.51 -13.05
CA ALA A 82 18.06 -5.21 -13.82
C ALA A 82 18.16 -3.72 -14.14
N ARG A 83 18.78 -3.41 -15.29
CA ARG A 83 18.61 -2.14 -15.98
C ARG A 83 17.14 -1.82 -15.79
N THR A 84 16.84 -0.75 -15.07
CA THR A 84 15.51 -0.17 -15.14
C THR A 84 15.32 0.06 -16.63
N MET A 85 14.58 -0.85 -17.27
CA MET A 85 14.10 -0.62 -18.61
C MET A 85 13.47 0.77 -18.50
N PRO A 86 13.86 1.74 -19.34
CA PRO A 86 13.24 3.03 -19.29
C PRO A 86 11.74 2.77 -19.26
N SER A 87 11.03 3.33 -18.26
CA SER A 87 9.59 3.15 -18.14
C SER A 87 9.01 3.25 -19.54
N PRO A 88 8.24 2.24 -20.02
CA PRO A 88 7.69 2.30 -21.34
C PRO A 88 7.04 3.68 -21.48
N ARG A 89 7.53 4.45 -22.46
CA ARG A 89 7.01 5.80 -22.67
C ARG A 89 5.50 5.63 -22.81
N PRO A 90 4.68 6.45 -22.12
CA PRO A 90 3.25 6.36 -22.26
C PRO A 90 2.93 6.42 -23.75
N VAL A 91 2.40 5.30 -24.26
CA VAL A 91 1.96 5.23 -25.65
C VAL A 91 0.78 6.19 -25.73
N PRO A 92 0.77 7.13 -26.71
CA PRO A 92 -0.40 7.98 -26.88
C PRO A 92 -1.62 7.07 -27.09
N PRO A 93 -2.78 7.43 -26.50
CA PRO A 93 -3.98 6.64 -26.72
C PRO A 93 -4.32 6.58 -28.22
N PRO A 94 -5.02 5.53 -28.67
CA PRO A 94 -5.39 5.36 -30.08
C PRO A 94 -6.42 6.40 -30.55
N TYR A 95 -6.95 7.22 -29.65
CA TYR A 95 -7.97 8.23 -29.89
C TYR A 95 -7.48 9.66 -29.65
N ASP A 96 -8.15 10.62 -30.27
CA ASP A 96 -7.84 12.04 -30.14
C ASP A 96 -8.25 12.56 -28.74
N LEU A 97 -7.25 12.98 -27.96
CA LEU A 97 -7.44 13.55 -26.63
C LEU A 97 -8.21 14.88 -26.66
N ALA A 98 -8.03 15.70 -27.69
CA ALA A 98 -8.71 16.99 -27.81
C ALA A 98 -10.20 16.79 -28.08
N GLU A 99 -10.54 15.82 -28.94
CA GLU A 99 -11.94 15.45 -29.20
C GLU A 99 -12.60 14.87 -27.95
N ARG A 100 -11.91 14.00 -27.22
CA ARG A 100 -12.36 13.46 -25.95
C ARG A 100 -12.71 14.55 -24.94
N ASP A 101 -11.81 15.50 -24.74
CA ASP A 101 -11.98 16.58 -23.76
C ASP A 101 -13.12 17.53 -24.16
N HIS A 102 -13.29 17.78 -25.45
CA HIS A 102 -14.41 18.54 -25.98
C HIS A 102 -15.75 17.84 -25.71
N LEU A 103 -15.86 16.53 -25.99
CA LEU A 103 -17.08 15.74 -25.72
C LEU A 103 -17.41 15.70 -24.23
N PHE A 104 -16.43 15.42 -23.36
CA PHE A 104 -16.64 15.44 -21.91
C PHE A 104 -17.10 16.81 -21.41
N SER A 105 -16.43 17.88 -21.83
CA SER A 105 -16.78 19.25 -21.44
C SER A 105 -18.20 19.61 -21.88
N ARG A 106 -18.60 19.16 -23.08
CA ARG A 106 -19.95 19.37 -23.60
C ARG A 106 -21.00 18.61 -22.79
N ILE A 107 -20.77 17.34 -22.47
CA ILE A 107 -21.66 16.52 -21.64
C ILE A 107 -21.82 17.16 -20.24
N GLN A 108 -20.72 17.58 -19.62
CA GLN A 108 -20.76 18.24 -18.31
C GLN A 108 -21.54 19.56 -18.37
N ALA A 109 -21.33 20.37 -19.42
CA ALA A 109 -22.06 21.62 -19.60
C ALA A 109 -23.58 21.40 -19.77
N LEU A 110 -23.99 20.36 -20.49
CA LEU A 110 -25.41 20.01 -20.65
C LEU A 110 -26.01 19.46 -19.36
N LYS A 111 -25.30 18.59 -18.63
CA LYS A 111 -25.76 18.05 -17.33
C LYS A 111 -25.87 19.11 -16.23
N SER A 112 -25.05 20.16 -16.30
CA SER A 112 -25.05 21.25 -15.30
C SER A 112 -26.17 22.27 -15.51
N ARG A 113 -26.93 22.18 -16.62
CA ARG A 113 -28.04 23.11 -16.87
C ARG A 113 -29.24 22.78 -15.96
N PRO A 114 -29.86 23.78 -15.33
CA PRO A 114 -31.08 23.57 -14.56
C PRO A 114 -32.22 23.12 -15.49
N GLY A 115 -32.89 22.03 -15.14
CA GLY A 115 -33.99 21.47 -15.94
C GLY A 115 -33.58 20.49 -17.02
N THR A 116 -32.31 20.06 -17.09
CA THR A 116 -31.83 19.05 -18.06
C THR A 116 -32.66 17.78 -18.05
N SER A 117 -33.02 17.26 -16.87
CA SER A 117 -33.86 16.06 -16.76
C SER A 117 -35.31 16.23 -17.21
N ALA A 118 -35.79 17.47 -17.33
CA ALA A 118 -37.11 17.77 -17.86
C ALA A 118 -37.08 18.06 -19.37
N ASN A 119 -35.90 18.21 -19.98
CA ASN A 119 -35.75 18.54 -21.39
C ASN A 119 -35.25 17.32 -22.17
N SER A 120 -36.18 16.58 -22.78
CA SER A 120 -35.89 15.38 -23.57
C SER A 120 -34.92 15.63 -24.72
N ALA A 121 -34.87 16.83 -25.31
CA ALA A 121 -33.91 17.15 -26.36
C ALA A 121 -32.48 17.22 -25.82
N VAL A 122 -32.29 17.76 -24.61
CA VAL A 122 -30.98 17.83 -23.95
C VAL A 122 -30.52 16.44 -23.50
N MET A 123 -31.45 15.59 -23.03
CA MET A 123 -31.13 14.20 -22.69
C MET A 123 -30.72 13.38 -23.91
N ASN A 124 -31.44 13.51 -25.02
CA ASN A 124 -31.06 12.85 -26.28
C ASN A 124 -29.69 13.35 -26.79
N GLU A 125 -29.38 14.64 -26.64
CA GLU A 125 -28.06 15.20 -26.99
C GLU A 125 -26.95 14.62 -26.10
N ILE A 126 -27.19 14.44 -24.80
CA ILE A 126 -26.25 13.81 -23.87
C ILE A 126 -26.00 12.35 -24.25
N GLU A 127 -27.06 11.57 -24.50
CA GLU A 127 -26.94 10.16 -24.90
C GLU A 127 -26.16 9.99 -26.22
N ALA A 128 -26.40 10.87 -27.20
CA ALA A 128 -25.66 10.88 -28.46
C ALA A 128 -24.16 11.16 -28.25
N LEU A 129 -23.83 12.13 -27.38
CA LEU A 129 -22.44 12.48 -27.06
C LEU A 129 -21.75 11.37 -26.24
N GLU A 130 -22.46 10.72 -25.32
CA GLU A 130 -21.95 9.57 -24.56
C GLU A 130 -21.71 8.36 -25.47
N SER A 131 -22.59 8.12 -26.44
CA SER A 131 -22.39 7.07 -27.45
C SER A 131 -21.16 7.34 -28.33
N GLN A 132 -20.96 8.60 -28.77
CA GLN A 132 -19.78 8.99 -29.53
C GLN A 132 -18.49 8.82 -28.72
N LEU A 133 -18.52 9.19 -27.43
CA LEU A 133 -17.40 9.03 -26.52
C LEU A 133 -17.04 7.55 -26.31
N ASN A 134 -18.03 6.68 -26.09
CA ASN A 134 -17.81 5.25 -25.91
C ASN A 134 -17.25 4.62 -27.18
N HIS A 135 -17.81 4.92 -28.35
CA HIS A 135 -17.31 4.40 -29.63
C HIS A 135 -15.86 4.82 -29.91
N MET A 136 -15.46 6.01 -29.47
CA MET A 136 -14.08 6.49 -29.58
C MET A 136 -13.13 5.79 -28.59
N LEU A 137 -13.60 5.40 -27.41
CA LEU A 137 -12.79 4.71 -26.39
C LEU A 137 -12.69 3.19 -26.60
N GLU A 138 -13.64 2.59 -27.32
CA GLU A 138 -13.68 1.15 -27.65
C GLU A 138 -12.86 0.77 -28.91
N ARG A 139 -12.26 1.75 -29.58
CA ARG A 139 -11.38 1.58 -30.75
C ARG A 139 -9.90 1.50 -30.36
#